data_AF-A0A415RK56-F1
#
_entry.id   AF-A0A415RK56-F1
#
_cell.length_a   1.000
_cell.length_b   1.000
_cell.length_c   1.000
_cell.angle_alpha   90.00
_cell.angle_beta   90.00
_cell.angle_gamma   90.00
#
_symmetry.space_group_name_H-M   'P 1'
#
loop_
_entity.id
_entity.type
_entity.pdbx_description
1 polymer ?
#
loop_
_entity_poly.entity_id
_entity_poly.type
_entity_poly.pdbx_seq_one_letter_code
_entity_poly.pdbx_strand_id
1 'polypeptide(L)'
;MDKQREQATKIAHQFIVYQESECADQKEQEHPFDALWQSIYDMCKLIHFEIADGFSEEEFQEAYQWLKKYQELTDDYQTFEIEF
;
A
#
# COMPACT_ATOMS: atom_id res chain seq x y z
N MET A 1 -7.95 17.45 1.41
CA MET A 1 -7.19 16.23 1.75
C MET A 1 -7.94 14.98 1.29
N ASP A 2 -9.26 14.90 1.47
CA ASP A 2 -10.05 13.71 1.10
C ASP A 2 -10.00 13.32 -0.39
N LYS A 3 -9.99 14.29 -1.32
CA LYS A 3 -9.91 14.00 -2.76
C LYS A 3 -8.63 13.29 -3.18
N GLN A 4 -7.51 13.58 -2.51
CA GLN A 4 -6.23 12.93 -2.80
C GLN A 4 -6.19 11.51 -2.24
N ARG A 5 -6.71 11.30 -1.01
CA ARG A 5 -6.87 9.95 -0.43
C ARG A 5 -7.79 9.08 -1.27
N GLU A 6 -8.92 9.61 -1.73
CA GLU A 6 -9.86 8.88 -2.60
C GLU A 6 -9.21 8.47 -3.94
N GLN A 7 -8.44 9.37 -4.56
CA GLN A 7 -7.72 9.06 -5.78
C GLN A 7 -6.61 8.02 -5.55
N ALA A 8 -5.82 8.17 -4.48
CA ALA A 8 -4.77 7.23 -4.11
C ALA A 8 -5.36 5.84 -3.85
N THR A 9 -6.50 5.77 -3.17
CA THR A 9 -7.25 4.53 -2.92
C THR A 9 -7.67 3.85 -4.21
N LYS A 10 -8.28 4.57 -5.15
CA LYS A 10 -8.69 4.01 -6.45
C LYS A 10 -7.51 3.48 -7.27
N ILE A 11 -6.36 4.13 -7.20
CA ILE A 11 -5.14 3.66 -7.87
C ILE A 11 -4.63 2.39 -7.20
N ALA A 12 -4.50 2.39 -5.87
CA ALA A 12 -4.04 1.23 -5.11
C ALA A 12 -4.92 0.00 -5.33
N HIS A 13 -6.24 0.18 -5.39
CA HIS A 13 -7.20 -0.91 -5.64
C HIS A 13 -7.02 -1.60 -7.00
N GLN A 14 -6.25 -1.00 -7.92
CA GLN A 14 -5.93 -1.59 -9.23
C GLN A 14 -4.67 -2.44 -9.20
N PHE A 15 -3.83 -2.35 -8.16
CA PHE A 15 -2.58 -3.10 -8.08
C PHE A 15 -2.83 -4.57 -7.76
N ILE A 16 -2.11 -5.46 -8.44
CA ILE A 16 -2.09 -6.89 -8.12
C ILE A 16 -1.60 -7.11 -6.68
N VAL A 17 -0.59 -6.33 -6.24
CA VAL A 17 -0.08 -6.32 -4.86
C VAL A 17 -1.19 -6.06 -3.84
N TYR A 18 -2.13 -5.16 -4.15
CA TYR A 18 -3.29 -4.92 -3.28
C TYR A 18 -4.34 -6.03 -3.39
N GLN A 19 -4.62 -6.55 -4.59
CA GLN A 19 -5.62 -7.61 -4.77
C GLN A 19 -5.23 -8.91 -4.05
N GLU A 20 -3.93 -9.20 -4.01
CA GLU A 20 -3.35 -10.33 -3.26
C GLU A 20 -3.13 -9.99 -1.77
N SER A 21 -3.40 -8.75 -1.36
CA SER A 21 -3.46 -8.37 0.05
C SER A 21 -4.80 -8.79 0.67
N GLU A 22 -4.88 -8.81 2.00
CA GLU A 22 -6.12 -9.13 2.72
C GLU A 22 -7.21 -8.03 2.64
N CYS A 23 -6.99 -6.97 1.84
CA CYS A 23 -7.87 -5.82 1.66
C CYS A 23 -8.32 -5.25 3.00
N ALA A 24 -7.35 -4.97 3.90
CA ALA A 24 -7.62 -4.61 5.29
C ALA A 24 -8.44 -3.31 5.42
N ASP A 25 -8.29 -2.40 4.46
CA ASP A 25 -9.06 -1.15 4.35
C ASP A 25 -10.58 -1.36 4.25
N GLN A 26 -11.03 -2.50 3.71
CA GLN A 26 -12.46 -2.83 3.64
C GLN A 26 -13.06 -3.24 4.99
N LYS A 27 -12.20 -3.65 5.94
CA LYS A 27 -12.59 -4.09 7.28
C LYS A 27 -12.37 -3.00 8.33
N GLU A 28 -11.50 -2.03 8.03
CA GLU A 28 -11.16 -0.90 8.91
C GLU A 28 -12.19 0.23 8.79
N GLN A 29 -12.62 0.79 9.94
CA GLN A 29 -13.64 1.84 10.00
C GLN A 29 -13.08 3.20 10.40
N GLU A 30 -12.01 3.24 11.19
CA GLU A 30 -11.44 4.48 11.73
C GLU A 30 -10.43 5.10 10.77
N HIS A 31 -9.47 4.29 10.28
CA HIS A 31 -8.40 4.77 9.40
C HIS A 31 -8.20 3.85 8.17
N PRO A 32 -9.17 3.80 7.24
CA PRO A 32 -9.13 2.88 6.10
C PRO A 32 -7.95 3.16 5.14
N PHE A 33 -7.51 4.42 5.03
CA PHE A 33 -6.38 4.76 4.17
C PHE A 33 -5.04 4.25 4.75
N ASP A 34 -4.90 4.28 6.07
CA ASP A 34 -3.71 3.79 6.76
C ASP A 34 -3.66 2.25 6.69
N ALA A 35 -4.80 1.58 6.86
CA ALA A 35 -4.92 0.14 6.66
C ALA A 35 -4.60 -0.29 5.21
N LEU A 36 -5.04 0.51 4.21
CA LEU A 36 -4.67 0.30 2.81
C LEU A 36 -3.15 0.43 2.60
N TRP A 37 -2.58 1.52 3.11
CA TRP A 37 -1.16 1.80 2.96
C TRP A 37 -0.31 0.71 3.61
N GLN A 38 -0.68 0.29 4.83
CA GLN A 38 0.00 -0.79 5.55
C GLN A 38 -0.09 -2.12 4.79
N SER A 39 -1.27 -2.47 4.25
CA SER A 39 -1.45 -3.72 3.49
C SER A 39 -0.52 -3.79 2.27
N ILE A 40 -0.34 -2.67 1.57
CA ILE A 40 0.58 -2.59 0.43
C ILE A 40 2.03 -2.66 0.89
N TYR A 41 2.38 -2.00 2.00
CA TYR A 41 3.71 -2.07 2.60
C TYR A 41 4.09 -3.50 2.98
N ASP A 42 3.19 -4.21 3.65
CA ASP A 42 3.40 -5.61 4.07
C ASP A 42 3.62 -6.52 2.87
N MET A 43 2.82 -6.37 1.80
CA MET A 43 3.02 -7.12 0.56
C MET A 43 4.33 -6.76 -0.14
N CYS A 44 4.69 -5.49 -0.26
CA CYS A 44 6.00 -5.08 -0.80
C CYS A 44 7.15 -5.73 -0.04
N LYS A 45 7.07 -5.81 1.30
CA LYS A 45 8.06 -6.46 2.14
C LYS A 45 8.14 -7.98 1.87
N LEU A 46 6.99 -8.65 1.75
CA LEU A 46 6.94 -10.08 1.44
C LEU A 46 7.53 -10.39 0.05
N ILE A 47 7.27 -9.54 -0.94
CA ILE A 47 7.85 -9.66 -2.28
C ILE A 47 9.37 -9.45 -2.22
N HIS A 48 9.83 -8.38 -1.54
CA HIS A 48 11.26 -8.06 -1.44
C HIS A 48 12.10 -9.18 -0.80
N PHE A 49 11.55 -9.85 0.22
CA PHE A 49 12.22 -10.97 0.88
C PHE A 49 11.98 -12.34 0.20
N GLU A 50 11.44 -12.36 -1.02
CA GLU A 50 11.12 -13.58 -1.78
C GLU A 50 10.23 -14.57 -0.98
N ILE A 51 9.33 -14.03 -0.13
CA ILE A 51 8.33 -14.80 0.62
C ILE A 51 7.04 -14.93 -0.19
N ALA A 52 6.68 -13.87 -0.93
CA ALA A 52 5.56 -13.85 -1.86
C ALA A 52 6.06 -13.89 -3.30
N ASP A 53 5.69 -14.94 -4.03
CA ASP A 53 6.07 -15.17 -5.43
C ASP A 53 4.93 -14.81 -6.40
N GLY A 54 5.26 -14.71 -7.69
CA GLY A 54 4.28 -14.47 -8.75
C GLY A 54 4.08 -12.99 -9.11
N PHE A 55 4.91 -12.10 -8.54
CA PHE A 55 4.94 -10.68 -8.85
C PHE A 55 6.15 -10.35 -9.72
N SER A 56 5.95 -9.48 -10.70
CA SER A 56 7.01 -8.86 -11.48
C SER A 56 7.68 -7.72 -10.71
N GLU A 57 8.91 -7.39 -11.12
CA GLU A 57 9.61 -6.21 -10.61
C GLU A 57 8.80 -4.92 -10.87
N GLU A 58 8.08 -4.85 -11.99
CA GLU A 58 7.23 -3.69 -12.31
C GLU A 58 6.10 -3.52 -11.29
N GLU A 59 5.39 -4.61 -10.93
CA GLU A 59 4.32 -4.59 -9.93
C GLU A 59 4.84 -4.20 -8.54
N PHE A 60 6.02 -4.70 -8.16
CA PHE A 60 6.68 -4.27 -6.92
C PHE A 60 7.01 -2.77 -6.95
N GLN A 61 7.64 -2.28 -8.02
CA GLN A 61 8.03 -0.88 -8.14
C GLN A 61 6.82 0.06 -8.16
N GLU A 62 5.73 -0.30 -8.84
CA GLU A 62 4.50 0.49 -8.85
C GLU A 62 3.92 0.66 -7.44
N ALA A 63 3.80 -0.44 -6.69
CA ALA A 63 3.34 -0.43 -5.30
C ALA A 63 4.30 0.38 -4.40
N TYR A 64 5.61 0.18 -4.55
CA TYR A 64 6.63 0.89 -3.76
C TYR A 64 6.63 2.40 -3.99
N GLN A 65 6.50 2.84 -5.24
CA GLN A 65 6.40 4.26 -5.56
C GLN A 65 5.09 4.87 -5.03
N TRP A 66 3.99 4.10 -5.07
CA TRP A 66 2.73 4.53 -4.47
C TRP A 66 2.87 4.76 -2.96
N LEU A 67 3.53 3.85 -2.23
CA LEU A 67 3.77 3.98 -0.79
C LEU A 67 4.47 5.29 -0.46
N LYS A 68 5.59 5.57 -1.13
CA LYS A 68 6.36 6.82 -0.93
C LYS A 68 5.55 8.06 -1.26
N LYS A 69 4.83 8.02 -2.38
CA LYS A 69 4.10 9.18 -2.89
C LYS A 69 2.95 9.59 -1.97
N TYR A 70 2.26 8.63 -1.37
CA TYR A 70 1.06 8.90 -0.58
C TYR A 70 1.25 8.69 0.93
N GLN A 71 2.48 8.45 1.38
CA GLN A 71 2.83 8.35 2.79
C GLN A 71 2.40 9.58 3.59
N GLU A 72 2.61 10.79 3.05
CA GLU A 72 2.21 12.05 3.70
C GLU A 72 0.69 12.15 3.93
N LEU A 73 -0.10 11.34 3.21
CA LEU A 73 -1.55 11.30 3.35
C LEU A 73 -2.02 10.33 4.43
N THR A 74 -1.15 9.49 4.99
CA THR A 74 -1.51 8.64 6.14
C THR A 74 -1.69 9.48 7.40
N ASP A 75 -2.35 8.95 8.41
CA ASP A 75 -2.47 9.58 9.73
C ASP A 75 -1.32 9.15 10.64
N ASP A 76 -0.96 7.85 10.63
CA ASP A 76 0.01 7.24 11.54
C ASP A 76 1.40 7.02 10.91
N TYR A 77 1.49 6.96 9.58
CA TYR A 77 2.72 6.56 8.87
C TYR A 77 3.49 7.71 8.21
N GLN A 78 3.13 8.98 8.44
CA GLN A 78 3.73 10.14 7.74
C GLN A 78 5.26 10.23 7.88
N THR A 79 5.80 9.74 8.99
CA THR A 79 7.24 9.75 9.29
C THR A 79 7.86 8.35 9.35
N PHE A 80 7.08 7.34 8.97
CA PHE A 80 7.53 5.95 8.98
C PHE A 80 8.66 5.72 7.98
N GLU A 81 9.75 5.07 8.38
CA GLU A 81 10.81 4.74 7.44
C GLU A 81 10.47 3.44 6.69
N ILE A 82 10.34 3.56 5.37
CA ILE A 82 10.11 2.39 4.51
C ILE A 82 11.44 1.65 4.36
N GLU A 83 11.67 0.67 5.23
CA GLU A 83 12.87 -0.18 5.24
C GLU A 83 12.56 -1.61 4.79
N PHE A 84 13.29 -2.07 3.77
CA PHE A 84 13.45 -3.45 3.37
C PHE A 84 14.73 -3.60 2.54
#